data_AF-A0A7Y2VEI2-F1
#
_entry.id   AF-A0A7Y2VEI2-F1
#
_cell.length_a   1.000
_cell.length_b   1.000
_cell.length_c   1.000
_cell.angle_alpha   90.00
_cell.angle_beta   90.00
_cell.angle_gamma   90.00
#
_symmetry.space_group_name_H-M   'P 1'
#
loop_
_entity.id
_entity.type
_entity.pdbx_description
1 polymer ?
#
loop_
_entity_poly.entity_id
_entity_poly.type
_entity_poly.pdbx_seq_one_letter_code
_entity_poly.pdbx_strand_id
1 'polypeptide(L)' 'NTVPANWELIHIKSKTGIRETGSFTTQKVNLWGWQHVVSPELFHAVSVEPGKSESWTRTYDFFTL' A
#
# COMPACT_ATOMS: atom_id res chain seq x y z
N ASN A 1 -11.30 7.31 -11.71
CA ASN A 1 -10.05 8.02 -11.36
C ASN A 1 -9.11 7.04 -10.66
N THR A 2 -7.90 6.88 -11.19
CA THR A 2 -6.81 6.11 -10.57
C THR A 2 -5.81 7.07 -9.91
N VAL A 3 -5.10 6.61 -8.89
CA VAL A 3 -3.98 7.33 -8.24
C VAL A 3 -2.79 6.39 -8.05
N PRO A 4 -1.54 6.88 -7.96
CA PRO A 4 -0.40 6.03 -7.59
C PRO A 4 -0.67 5.25 -6.30
N ALA A 5 -0.19 4.01 -6.24
CA ALA A 5 -0.36 3.16 -5.07
C ALA A 5 0.63 3.56 -3.96
N ASN A 6 0.20 4.38 -2.99
CA ASN A 6 1.01 4.73 -1.84
C ASN A 6 0.18 5.02 -0.57
N TRP A 7 0.78 4.78 0.59
CA TRP A 7 0.28 5.24 1.89
C TRP A 7 1.40 5.39 2.92
N GLU A 8 1.15 6.14 3.99
CA GLU A 8 2.06 6.33 5.12
C GLU A 8 1.31 6.25 6.46
N LEU A 9 1.94 5.62 7.46
CA LEU A 9 1.47 5.55 8.83
C LEU A 9 2.58 6.00 9.78
N ILE A 10 2.27 6.95 10.66
CA ILE A 10 3.18 7.49 11.66
C ILE A 10 2.65 7.17 13.06
N HIS A 11 3.48 6.55 13.89
CA HIS A 11 3.24 6.43 15.32
C HIS A 11 4.00 7.52 16.08
N ILE A 12 3.28 8.59 16.43
CA ILE A 12 3.84 9.84 16.99
C ILE A 12 4.58 9.59 18.30
N LYS A 13 4.08 8.67 19.15
CA LYS A 13 4.65 8.39 20.47
C LYS A 13 6.04 7.76 20.39
N SER A 14 6.24 6.80 19.49
CA SER A 14 7.55 6.15 19.30
C SER A 14 8.42 6.84 18.27
N LYS A 15 7.91 7.87 17.59
CA LYS A 15 8.61 8.55 16.47
C LYS A 15 9.02 7.56 15.38
N THR A 16 8.18 6.58 15.09
CA THR A 16 8.42 5.60 14.03
C THR A 16 7.33 5.69 12.97
N GLY A 17 7.70 5.44 11.72
CA GLY A 17 6.80 5.42 10.59
C GLY A 17 7.03 4.19 9.70
N ILE A 18 6.00 3.85 8.95
CA ILE A 18 6.04 2.90 7.85
C ILE A 18 5.30 3.50 6.67
N ARG A 19 5.81 3.30 5.46
CA ARG A 19 5.12 3.67 4.22
C ARG A 19 5.16 2.51 3.23
N GLU A 20 4.13 2.44 2.39
CA GLU A 20 4.11 1.56 1.22
C GLU A 20 4.15 2.41 -0.05
N THR A 21 4.94 1.96 -1.03
CA THR A 21 4.83 2.40 -2.42
C THR A 21 4.70 1.19 -3.33
N GLY A 22 3.83 1.27 -4.33
CA GLY A 22 3.62 0.23 -5.33
C GLY A 22 3.92 0.71 -6.73
N SER A 23 4.33 -0.20 -7.62
CA SER A 23 4.60 0.10 -9.04
C SER A 23 3.33 0.19 -9.90
N PHE A 24 2.16 0.38 -9.29
CA PHE A 24 0.86 0.33 -9.94
C PHE A 24 -0.01 1.52 -9.51
N THR A 25 -1.16 1.67 -10.17
CA THR A 25 -2.17 2.64 -9.74
C THR A 25 -3.35 1.93 -9.10
N THR A 26 -3.92 2.53 -8.06
CA THR A 26 -5.09 2.01 -7.38
C THR A 26 -6.32 2.88 -7.68
N GLN A 27 -7.48 2.24 -7.72
CA GLN A 27 -8.79 2.90 -7.79
C GLN A 27 -9.54 2.82 -6.45
N LYS A 28 -9.02 2.06 -5.49
CA LYS A 28 -9.67 1.80 -4.21
C LYS A 28 -8.63 1.70 -3.11
N VAL A 29 -8.92 2.37 -2.01
CA VAL A 29 -8.15 2.28 -0.77
C VAL A 29 -9.14 1.94 0.33
N ASN A 30 -8.85 0.89 1.08
CA ASN A 30 -9.54 0.62 2.34
C ASN A 30 -8.59 0.90 3.50
N LEU A 31 -9.17 1.30 4.63
CA LEU A 31 -8.46 1.38 5.90
C LEU A 31 -9.25 0.54 6.91
N TRP A 32 -8.67 -0.58 7.32
CA TRP A 32 -9.23 -1.43 8.37
C TRP A 32 -8.34 -1.36 9.62
N GLY A 33 -8.89 -1.58 10.79
CA GLY A 33 -8.10 -1.62 12.01
C GLY A 33 -8.91 -2.03 13.23
N TRP A 34 -8.18 -2.24 14.32
CA TRP A 34 -8.71 -2.50 15.66
C TRP A 34 -7.87 -1.76 16.71
N GLN A 35 -8.12 -2.01 18.00
CA GLN A 35 -7.46 -1.31 19.12
C GLN A 35 -5.92 -1.23 19.03
N HIS A 36 -5.25 -2.23 18.44
CA HIS A 36 -3.79 -2.32 18.41
C HIS A 36 -3.21 -2.56 17.00
N VAL A 37 -4.05 -2.54 15.96
CA VAL A 37 -3.63 -2.79 14.58
C VAL A 37 -4.32 -1.85 13.61
N VAL A 38 -3.64 -1.55 12.51
CA VAL A 38 -4.18 -0.83 11.37
C VAL A 38 -3.65 -1.50 10.10
N SER A 39 -4.51 -1.64 9.09
CA SER A 39 -4.24 -2.26 7.81
C SER A 39 -4.71 -1.31 6.69
N PRO A 40 -3.79 -0.52 6.12
CA PRO A 40 -4.05 0.21 4.88
C PRO A 40 -3.98 -0.74 3.70
N GLU A 41 -5.03 -0.80 2.88
CA GLU A 41 -5.16 -1.77 1.80
C GLU A 41 -5.30 -1.05 0.45
N LEU A 42 -4.31 -1.25 -0.43
CA LEU A 42 -4.33 -0.75 -1.82
C LEU A 42 -4.67 -1.89 -2.79
N PHE A 43 -5.62 -1.67 -3.69
CA PHE A 43 -6.12 -2.71 -4.61
C PHE A 43 -5.48 -2.56 -6.01
N HIS A 44 -4.76 -3.60 -6.46
CA HIS A 44 -4.28 -3.72 -7.84
C HIS A 44 -5.26 -4.56 -8.65
N ALA A 45 -5.74 -4.03 -9.78
CA ALA A 45 -6.60 -4.78 -10.69
C ALA A 45 -5.74 -5.65 -11.60
N VAL A 46 -5.84 -6.97 -11.44
CA VAL A 46 -5.10 -7.95 -12.25
C VAL A 46 -5.96 -8.38 -13.44
N SER A 47 -5.43 -8.21 -14.66
CA SER A 47 -6.11 -8.62 -15.89
C SER A 47 -5.08 -9.14 -16.90
N VAL A 48 -4.85 -10.45 -16.88
CA VAL A 48 -3.79 -11.11 -17.67
C VAL A 48 -4.40 -11.98 -18.76
N GLU A 49 -3.98 -11.79 -20.01
CA GLU A 49 -4.42 -12.60 -21.15
C GLU A 49 -3.73 -13.97 -21.21
N PRO A 50 -4.30 -14.96 -21.92
CA PRO A 50 -3.67 -16.26 -22.12
C PRO A 50 -2.24 -16.15 -22.69
N GLY A 51 -1.28 -16.77 -22.01
CA GLY A 51 0.13 -16.75 -22.41
C GLY A 51 0.88 -15.45 -22.11
N LYS A 52 0.27 -14.49 -21.40
CA LYS A 52 0.92 -13.27 -20.90
C LYS A 52 1.25 -13.39 -19.42
N SER A 53 2.13 -12.50 -18.98
CA SER A 53 2.47 -12.31 -17.57
C SER A 53 2.44 -10.83 -17.23
N GLU A 54 2.03 -10.51 -16.01
CA GLU A 54 2.08 -9.18 -15.42
C GLU A 54 2.84 -9.25 -14.10
N SER A 55 3.55 -8.19 -13.75
CA SER A 55 4.30 -8.09 -12.51
C SER A 55 4.14 -6.71 -11.91
N TRP A 56 3.99 -6.65 -10.58
CA TRP A 56 3.99 -5.41 -9.81
C TRP A 56 4.86 -5.59 -8.56
N THR A 57 5.32 -4.48 -8.00
CA THR A 57 6.05 -4.47 -6.74
C THR A 57 5.31 -3.69 -5.68
N ARG A 58 5.58 -4.04 -4.42
CA ARG A 58 5.21 -3.28 -3.22
C ARG A 58 6.45 -3.18 -2.35
N THR A 59 6.81 -1.97 -1.99
CA THR A 59 7.97 -1.68 -1.15
C THR A 59 7.49 -1.07 0.15
N TYR A 60 7.94 -1.64 1.27
CA TYR A 60 7.64 -1.16 2.61
C TYR A 60 8.90 -0.56 3.23
N ASP A 61 8.86 0.74 3.50
CA ASP A 61 9.96 1.44 4.14
C ASP A 61 9.62 1.73 5.59
N PHE A 62 10.47 1.26 6.51
CA PHE A 62 10.41 1.56 7.93
C PHE A 62 11.40 2.67 8.27
N PHE A 63 10.96 3.68 8.99
CA PHE A 63 11.78 4.85 9.29
C PHE A 63 11.50 5.43 10.68
N THR A 64 12.44 6.23 11.17
CA THR A 64 12.30 7.05 12.38
C THR A 64 12.07 8.49 11.95
N LEU A 65 11.23 9.22 12.70
CA LEU A 65 10.91 10.63 12.49
C LEU A 65 11.90 11.56 13.18
#